data_AF-A0A838MIE9-F1
#
_entry.id   AF-A0A838MIE9-F1
#
_cell.length_a   1.000
_cell.length_b   1.000
_cell.length_c   1.000
_cell.angle_alpha   90.00
_cell.angle_beta   90.00
_cell.angle_gamma   90.00
#
_symmetry.space_group_name_H-M   'P 1'
#
loop_
_entity.id
_entity.type
_entity.pdbx_description
1 polymer ?
#
loop_
_entity_poly.entity_id
_entity_poly.type
_entity_poly.pdbx_seq_one_letter_code
_entity_poly.pdbx_strand_id
1 'polypeptide(L)'
;MKLTVKQKIEIKKIGEKYNLRFIIIHGSYAVGEERKGSDLDVAVYGKEKIDFKRHIKMYGDFANVFGDNKGRELDLKILHNTNPLFRYEVVRNGQLIYGNQNDFDEYYLYACKDYNDSKSLFKLQDILINKRQKHLNKVLAQYA
;
A
#
# COMPACT_ATOMS: atom_id res chain seq x y z
N MET A 1 -5.52 -8.05 10.40
CA MET A 1 -5.64 -9.51 10.15
C MET A 1 -4.77 -10.34 11.11
N LYS A 2 -5.25 -11.48 11.62
CA LYS A 2 -4.41 -12.44 12.37
C LYS A 2 -3.80 -13.47 11.42
N LEU A 3 -2.47 -13.52 11.34
CA LEU A 3 -1.74 -14.49 10.53
C LEU A 3 -1.61 -15.85 11.23
N THR A 4 -1.74 -16.92 10.45
CA THR A 4 -1.45 -18.28 10.92
C THR A 4 0.05 -18.48 11.17
N VAL A 5 0.43 -19.47 11.98
CA VAL A 5 1.84 -19.81 12.24
C VAL A 5 2.59 -20.13 10.95
N LYS A 6 1.96 -20.90 10.03
CA LYS A 6 2.52 -21.23 8.72
C LYS A 6 2.79 -19.96 7.90
N GLN A 7 1.83 -19.03 7.83
CA GLN A 7 2.01 -17.77 7.10
C GLN A 7 3.15 -16.93 7.68
N LYS A 8 3.26 -16.82 9.01
CA LYS A 8 4.36 -16.08 9.65
C LYS A 8 5.73 -16.63 9.26
N ILE A 9 5.87 -17.96 9.19
CA ILE A 9 7.13 -18.61 8.79
C ILE A 9 7.45 -18.30 7.33
N GLU A 10 6.48 -18.43 6.42
CA GLU A 10 6.72 -18.17 4.99
C GLU A 10 6.99 -16.68 4.72
N ILE A 11 6.27 -15.77 5.39
CA ILE A 11 6.53 -14.32 5.29
C ILE A 11 7.95 -14.00 5.75
N LYS A 12 8.43 -14.63 6.83
CA LYS A 12 9.81 -14.46 7.29
C LYS A 12 10.81 -14.89 6.21
N LYS A 13 10.59 -16.04 5.56
CA LYS A 13 11.45 -16.50 4.46
C LYS A 13 11.44 -15.54 3.27
N ILE A 14 10.27 -14.99 2.92
CA ILE A 14 10.14 -13.99 1.84
C ILE A 14 10.93 -12.72 2.21
N GLY A 15 10.74 -12.22 3.43
CA GLY A 15 11.43 -11.04 3.93
C GLY A 15 12.95 -11.17 3.87
N GLU A 16 13.48 -12.32 4.25
CA GLU A 16 14.92 -12.64 4.17
C GLU A 16 15.38 -12.79 2.71
N LYS A 17 14.64 -13.56 1.89
CA LYS A 17 14.95 -13.83 0.47
C LYS A 17 15.08 -12.55 -0.35
N TYR A 18 14.23 -11.56 -0.11
CA TYR A 18 14.23 -10.29 -0.85
C TYR A 18 14.94 -9.15 -0.15
N ASN A 19 15.54 -9.40 1.03
CA ASN A 19 16.22 -8.40 1.85
C ASN A 19 15.32 -7.18 2.17
N LEU A 20 14.10 -7.48 2.64
CA LEU A 20 13.12 -6.49 3.03
C LEU A 20 13.42 -5.93 4.43
N ARG A 21 13.19 -4.64 4.64
CA ARG A 21 13.19 -4.02 5.97
C ARG A 21 11.92 -4.38 6.71
N PHE A 22 10.77 -4.24 6.04
CA PHE A 22 9.49 -4.62 6.60
C PHE A 22 8.45 -4.98 5.54
N ILE A 23 7.40 -5.66 6.00
CA ILE A 23 6.18 -5.99 5.25
C ILE A 23 4.99 -5.55 6.09
N ILE A 24 4.01 -4.90 5.45
CA ILE A 24 2.81 -4.37 6.08
C ILE A 24 1.58 -4.91 5.36
N ILE A 25 0.55 -5.31 6.10
CA ILE A 25 -0.81 -5.43 5.55
C ILE A 25 -1.50 -4.09 5.76
N HIS A 26 -2.16 -3.55 4.75
CA HIS A 26 -2.91 -2.30 4.86
C HIS A 26 -4.33 -2.43 4.31
N GLY A 27 -5.03 -1.30 4.18
CA GLY A 27 -6.38 -1.26 3.67
C GLY A 27 -7.41 -1.91 4.61
N SER A 28 -8.47 -2.43 4.01
CA SER A 28 -9.65 -2.93 4.75
C SER A 28 -9.30 -4.02 5.78
N TYR A 29 -8.38 -4.94 5.45
CA TYR A 29 -7.94 -6.03 6.34
C TYR A 29 -7.10 -5.58 7.54
N ALA A 30 -6.53 -4.37 7.48
CA ALA A 30 -5.78 -3.81 8.59
C ALA A 30 -6.70 -3.06 9.57
N VAL A 31 -7.74 -2.40 9.06
CA VAL A 31 -8.73 -1.63 9.85
C VAL A 31 -9.87 -2.51 10.40
N GLY A 32 -10.06 -3.72 9.86
CA GLY A 32 -11.12 -4.64 10.28
C GLY A 32 -12.47 -4.37 9.58
N GLU A 33 -12.44 -3.65 8.47
CA GLU A 33 -13.61 -3.32 7.64
C GLU A 33 -13.70 -4.21 6.40
N GLU A 34 -12.99 -5.34 6.37
CA GLU A 34 -13.00 -6.25 5.23
C GLU A 34 -14.42 -6.79 4.96
N ARG A 35 -14.80 -6.78 3.68
CA ARG A 35 -16.04 -7.36 3.18
C ARG A 35 -15.72 -8.62 2.38
N LYS A 36 -16.75 -9.43 2.12
CA LYS A 36 -16.60 -10.58 1.21
C LYS A 36 -16.20 -10.05 -0.17
N GLY A 37 -15.02 -10.44 -0.65
CA GLY A 37 -14.44 -9.93 -1.91
C GLY A 37 -13.46 -8.77 -1.74
N SER A 38 -13.12 -8.35 -0.51
CA SER A 38 -12.08 -7.35 -0.31
C SER A 38 -10.71 -7.87 -0.74
N ASP A 39 -9.96 -7.01 -1.40
CA ASP A 39 -8.57 -7.23 -1.81
C ASP A 39 -7.64 -7.22 -0.59
N LEU A 40 -6.63 -8.11 -0.63
CA LEU A 40 -5.59 -8.13 0.38
C LEU A 40 -4.46 -7.20 -0.06
N ASP A 41 -4.43 -6.02 0.55
CA ASP A 41 -3.37 -5.06 0.29
C ASP A 41 -2.12 -5.33 1.13
N VAL A 42 -0.99 -5.54 0.45
CA VAL A 42 0.32 -5.76 1.06
C VAL A 42 1.30 -4.72 0.54
N ALA A 43 1.97 -4.03 1.46
CA ALA A 43 3.04 -3.11 1.15
C ALA A 43 4.38 -3.61 1.66
N VAL A 44 5.44 -3.38 0.89
CA VAL A 44 6.81 -3.77 1.25
C VAL A 44 7.80 -2.62 1.08
N TYR A 45 8.84 -2.65 1.91
CA TYR A 45 9.97 -1.74 1.81
C TYR A 45 11.29 -2.52 1.88
N GLY A 46 12.10 -2.40 0.83
CA GLY A 46 13.39 -3.06 0.71
C GLY A 46 14.52 -2.29 1.39
N LYS A 47 15.62 -2.96 1.70
CA LYS A 47 16.89 -2.25 1.99
C LYS A 47 17.46 -1.56 0.75
N GLU A 48 17.09 -2.06 -0.42
CA GLU A 48 17.49 -1.57 -1.74
C GLU A 48 16.24 -1.37 -2.60
N LYS A 49 16.36 -0.57 -3.67
CA LYS A 49 15.29 -0.43 -4.66
C LYS A 49 14.93 -1.80 -5.25
N ILE A 50 13.63 -2.07 -5.26
CA ILE A 50 13.06 -3.29 -5.84
C ILE A 50 12.75 -3.01 -7.30
N ASP A 51 13.41 -3.73 -8.20
CA ASP A 51 13.15 -3.65 -9.64
C ASP A 51 11.90 -4.46 -10.04
N PHE A 52 11.47 -4.29 -11.29
CA PHE A 52 10.26 -4.94 -11.80
C PHE A 52 10.35 -6.48 -11.80
N LYS A 53 11.52 -7.05 -12.09
CA LYS A 53 11.72 -8.51 -12.10
C LYS A 53 11.61 -9.09 -10.69
N ARG A 54 12.22 -8.43 -9.69
CA ARG A 54 12.08 -8.79 -8.27
C ARG A 54 10.64 -8.62 -7.82
N HIS A 55 9.96 -7.56 -8.26
CA HIS A 55 8.56 -7.34 -7.95
C HIS A 55 7.66 -8.51 -8.37
N ILE A 56 7.75 -8.96 -9.62
CA ILE A 56 6.94 -10.09 -10.12
C ILE A 56 7.22 -11.37 -9.33
N LYS A 57 8.50 -11.68 -9.07
CA LYS A 57 8.86 -12.88 -8.31
C LYS A 57 8.30 -12.82 -6.89
N MET A 58 8.42 -11.66 -6.25
CA MET A 58 7.92 -11.42 -4.90
C MET A 58 6.38 -11.53 -4.87
N TYR A 59 5.69 -11.02 -5.89
CA TYR A 59 4.25 -11.21 -6.04
C TYR A 59 3.86 -12.68 -6.03
N GLY A 60 4.52 -13.51 -6.84
CA GLY A 60 4.27 -14.96 -6.88
C GLY A 60 4.50 -15.63 -5.52
N ASP A 61 5.55 -15.25 -4.79
CA ASP A 61 5.81 -15.77 -3.45
C ASP A 61 4.71 -15.36 -2.44
N PHE A 62 4.25 -14.10 -2.48
CA PHE A 62 3.14 -13.67 -1.63
C PHE A 62 1.82 -14.33 -2.02
N ALA A 63 1.55 -14.51 -3.30
CA ALA A 63 0.38 -15.23 -3.80
C ALA A 63 0.36 -16.69 -3.34
N ASN A 64 1.53 -17.34 -3.20
CA ASN A 64 1.61 -18.68 -2.61
C ASN A 64 1.26 -18.72 -1.11
N VAL A 65 1.51 -17.63 -0.38
CA VAL A 65 1.24 -17.54 1.07
C VAL A 65 -0.19 -17.12 1.37
N PHE A 66 -0.68 -16.14 0.62
CA PHE A 66 -1.98 -15.53 0.85
C PHE A 66 -3.06 -16.04 -0.10
N GLY A 67 -2.69 -16.71 -1.18
CA GLY A 67 -3.60 -16.96 -2.29
C GLY A 67 -3.86 -15.68 -3.10
N ASP A 68 -4.22 -15.87 -4.35
CA ASP A 68 -4.67 -14.82 -5.26
C ASP A 68 -5.79 -15.41 -6.11
N ASN A 69 -7.03 -14.95 -5.89
CA ASN A 69 -8.20 -15.46 -6.61
C ASN A 69 -9.33 -14.43 -6.68
N LYS A 70 -10.36 -14.71 -7.49
CA LYS A 70 -11.52 -13.82 -7.69
C LYS A 70 -12.29 -13.45 -6.41
N GLY A 71 -12.12 -14.20 -5.32
CA GLY A 71 -12.75 -13.92 -4.03
C GLY A 71 -11.88 -13.08 -3.08
N ARG A 72 -10.59 -12.91 -3.38
CA ARG A 72 -9.62 -12.08 -2.67
C ARG A 72 -8.38 -11.89 -3.55
N GLU A 73 -8.31 -10.77 -4.26
CA GLU A 73 -7.15 -10.38 -5.07
C GLU A 73 -6.01 -9.92 -4.15
N LEU A 74 -4.77 -10.23 -4.52
CA LEU A 74 -3.59 -9.74 -3.82
C LEU A 74 -3.10 -8.46 -4.50
N ASP A 75 -3.07 -7.33 -3.79
CA ASP A 75 -2.39 -6.12 -4.29
C ASP A 75 -1.06 -5.93 -3.56
N LEU A 76 0.04 -6.07 -4.29
CA LEU A 76 1.40 -5.87 -3.76
C LEU A 76 1.95 -4.52 -4.19
N LYS A 77 2.31 -3.69 -3.21
CA LYS A 77 2.86 -2.35 -3.42
C LYS A 77 4.28 -2.21 -2.88
N ILE A 78 5.15 -1.58 -3.67
CA ILE A 78 6.53 -1.27 -3.30
C ILE A 78 6.61 0.20 -2.86
N LEU A 79 7.04 0.44 -1.62
CA LEU A 79 6.95 1.77 -1.04
C LEU A 79 8.01 2.78 -1.50
N HIS A 80 9.11 2.34 -2.13
CA HIS A 80 10.23 3.21 -2.51
C HIS A 80 9.85 4.45 -3.32
N ASN A 81 8.94 4.33 -4.28
CA ASN A 81 8.58 5.40 -5.22
C ASN A 81 7.05 5.61 -5.25
N THR A 82 6.41 5.55 -4.09
CA THR A 82 4.97 5.80 -3.97
C THR A 82 4.69 7.25 -3.60
N ASN A 83 3.50 7.73 -3.95
CA ASN A 83 3.11 9.10 -3.66
C ASN A 83 3.01 9.32 -2.12
N PRO A 84 3.22 10.56 -1.63
CA PRO A 84 3.20 10.88 -0.20
C PRO A 84 1.90 10.51 0.53
N LEU A 85 0.74 10.76 -0.09
CA LEU A 85 -0.57 10.40 0.44
C LEU A 85 -0.70 8.88 0.60
N PHE A 86 -0.32 8.11 -0.41
CA PHE A 86 -0.37 6.65 -0.34
C PHE A 86 0.52 6.11 0.77
N ARG A 87 1.78 6.59 0.86
CA ARG A 87 2.69 6.20 1.95
C ARG A 87 2.09 6.46 3.32
N TYR A 88 1.54 7.67 3.50
CA TYR A 88 0.94 8.07 4.76
C TYR A 88 -0.24 7.17 5.14
N GLU A 89 -1.16 6.90 4.22
CA GLU A 89 -2.30 6.02 4.48
C GLU A 89 -1.87 4.59 4.81
N VAL A 90 -0.88 4.06 4.09
CA VAL A 90 -0.34 2.72 4.34
C VAL A 90 0.28 2.61 5.73
N VAL A 91 1.13 3.56 6.15
CA VAL A 91 1.79 3.46 7.46
C VAL A 91 0.85 3.80 8.61
N ARG A 92 -0.14 4.67 8.39
CA ARG A 92 -1.11 5.10 9.40
C ARG A 92 -2.06 3.98 9.80
N ASN A 93 -2.56 3.26 8.80
CA ASN A 93 -3.58 2.22 9.01
C ASN A 93 -2.99 0.81 8.85
N GLY A 94 -1.70 0.68 8.59
CA GLY A 94 -1.03 -0.58 8.30
C GLY A 94 -0.67 -1.37 9.54
N GLN A 95 -0.70 -2.69 9.40
CA GLN A 95 -0.26 -3.66 10.39
C GLN A 95 1.10 -4.26 9.97
N LEU A 96 2.15 -3.99 10.74
CA LEU A 96 3.47 -4.60 10.56
C LEU A 96 3.39 -6.12 10.75
N ILE A 97 3.79 -6.89 9.74
CA ILE A 97 3.73 -8.37 9.75
C ILE A 97 5.11 -9.04 9.64
N TYR A 98 6.13 -8.29 9.25
CA TYR A 98 7.53 -8.69 9.25
C TYR A 98 8.42 -7.45 9.29
N GLY A 99 9.60 -7.58 9.87
CA GLY A 99 10.57 -6.50 10.06
C GLY A 99 10.73 -6.16 11.53
N ASN A 100 11.56 -5.15 11.80
CA ASN A 100 11.69 -4.61 13.14
C ASN A 100 10.81 -3.34 13.29
N GLN A 101 10.41 -3.04 14.52
CA GLN A 101 9.54 -1.88 14.80
C GLN A 101 10.25 -0.54 14.52
N ASN A 102 11.55 -0.45 14.79
CA ASN A 102 12.32 0.79 14.62
C ASN A 102 12.39 1.26 13.16
N ASP A 103 12.63 0.34 12.21
CA ASP A 103 12.65 0.60 10.77
C ASP A 103 11.27 1.06 10.29
N PHE A 104 10.21 0.48 10.86
CA PHE A 104 8.84 0.88 10.55
C PHE A 104 8.52 2.26 11.11
N ASP A 105 8.89 2.55 12.36
CA ASP A 105 8.68 3.85 13.01
C ASP A 105 9.48 4.97 12.33
N GLU A 106 10.73 4.70 11.92
CA GLU A 106 11.54 5.62 11.13
C GLU A 106 10.84 5.96 9.80
N TYR A 107 10.34 4.93 9.11
CA TYR A 107 9.61 5.11 7.86
C TYR A 107 8.26 5.81 8.06
N TYR A 108 7.58 5.56 9.17
CA TYR A 108 6.34 6.22 9.56
C TYR A 108 6.55 7.73 9.72
N LEU A 109 7.58 8.13 10.48
CA LEU A 109 7.92 9.54 10.68
C LEU A 109 8.28 10.22 9.35
N TYR A 110 9.04 9.53 8.49
CA TYR A 110 9.34 10.01 7.15
C TYR A 110 8.07 10.25 6.33
N ALA A 111 7.15 9.28 6.28
CA ALA A 111 5.90 9.39 5.54
C ALA A 111 4.97 10.49 6.08
N CYS A 112 4.90 10.68 7.41
CA CYS A 112 4.16 11.79 8.01
C CYS A 112 4.71 13.15 7.60
N LYS A 113 6.04 13.31 7.63
CA LYS A 113 6.70 14.55 7.19
C LYS A 113 6.42 14.83 5.71
N ASP A 114 6.67 13.84 4.86
CA ASP A 114 6.52 13.95 3.41
C ASP A 114 5.07 14.26 3.00
N TYR A 115 4.09 13.67 3.69
CA TYR A 115 2.68 14.01 3.51
C TYR A 115 2.38 15.46 3.92
N ASN A 116 2.86 15.89 5.10
CA ASN A 116 2.67 17.25 5.58
C ASN A 116 3.25 18.30 4.62
N ASP A 117 4.47 18.07 4.13
CA ASP A 117 5.13 18.95 3.16
C ASP A 117 4.34 19.02 1.84
N SER A 118 3.66 17.93 1.47
CA SER A 118 2.86 17.83 0.24
C SER A 118 1.40 18.30 0.39
N LYS A 119 0.93 18.66 1.59
CA LYS A 119 -0.49 19.01 1.85
C LYS A 119 -1.01 20.14 0.97
N SER A 120 -0.20 21.16 0.73
CA SER A 120 -0.57 22.30 -0.12
C SER A 120 -0.82 21.88 -1.58
N LEU A 121 -0.04 20.93 -2.08
CA LEU A 121 -0.19 20.38 -3.43
C LEU A 121 -1.47 19.54 -3.56
N PHE A 122 -1.79 18.72 -2.56
CA PHE A 122 -3.06 17.98 -2.53
C PHE A 122 -4.27 18.92 -2.51
N LYS A 123 -4.21 19.98 -1.70
CA LYS A 123 -5.27 21.00 -1.69
C LYS A 123 -5.42 21.68 -3.06
N LEU A 124 -4.32 21.99 -3.74
CA LEU A 124 -4.36 22.56 -5.08
C LEU A 124 -4.97 21.58 -6.09
N GLN A 125 -4.57 20.30 -6.02
CA GLN A 125 -5.13 19.24 -6.86
C GLN A 125 -6.65 19.15 -6.71
N ASP A 126 -7.17 19.17 -5.48
CA ASP A 126 -8.61 19.13 -5.20
C ASP A 126 -9.35 20.32 -5.82
N ILE A 127 -8.78 21.53 -5.71
CA ILE A 127 -9.36 22.73 -6.31
C ILE A 127 -9.44 22.59 -7.84
N LEU A 128 -8.37 22.12 -8.48
CA LEU A 128 -8.31 21.96 -9.93
C LEU A 128 -9.26 20.88 -10.44
N ILE A 129 -9.33 19.73 -9.76
CA ILE A 129 -10.27 18.65 -10.09
C ILE A 129 -11.71 19.15 -10.01
N ASN A 130 -12.07 19.83 -8.91
CA ASN A 130 -13.42 20.38 -8.73
C ASN A 130 -13.77 21.43 -9.79
N LYS A 131 -12.82 22.29 -10.15
CA LYS A 131 -13.01 23.28 -11.23
C LYS A 131 -13.26 22.60 -12.56
N ARG A 132 -12.48 21.56 -12.90
CA ARG A 132 -12.65 20.77 -14.13
C ARG A 132 -13.99 20.05 -14.14
N GLN A 133 -14.39 19.41 -13.05
CA GLN A 133 -15.67 18.71 -12.96
C GLN A 133 -16.85 19.65 -13.17
N LYS A 134 -16.84 20.83 -12.55
CA LYS A 134 -17.87 21.86 -12.76
C LYS A 134 -17.95 22.31 -14.21
N HIS A 135 -16.80 22.45 -14.87
CA HIS A 135 -16.77 22.78 -16.30
C HIS A 135 -17.37 21.67 -17.16
N LEU A 136 -16.97 20.42 -16.95
CA LEU A 136 -17.49 19.26 -17.68
C LEU A 136 -19.01 19.12 -17.52
N ASN A 137 -19.52 19.29 -16.30
CA ASN A 137 -20.97 19.23 -16.05
C ASN A 137 -21.73 20.31 -16.83
N LYS A 138 -21.17 21.53 -16.95
CA LYS A 138 -21.79 22.59 -17.75
C LYS A 138 -21.79 22.27 -19.24
N VAL A 139 -20.68 21.74 -19.76
CA VAL A 139 -20.57 21.34 -21.17
C VAL A 139 -21.57 20.22 -21.49
N LEU A 140 -21.62 19.18 -20.66
CA LEU A 140 -22.54 18.05 -20.86
C LEU A 140 -24.01 18.47 -20.78
N ALA A 141 -24.37 19.40 -19.89
CA ALA A 141 -25.72 19.93 -19.80
C ALA A 141 -26.17 20.73 -21.03
N GLN A 142 -25.25 21.14 -21.91
CA GLN A 142 -25.59 21.77 -23.19
C GLN A 142 -25.93 20.76 -24.29
N TYR A 143 -25.63 19.47 -24.06
CA TYR A 143 -25.88 18.36 -24.99
C TYR A 143 -26.93 17.36 -24.48
N ALA A 144 -27.57 17.65 -23.35
CA ALA A 144 -28.65 16.87 -22.74
C ALA A 144 -29.97 17.64 -22.85
#